data_AF-N6VFN5-F1
#
_entry.id   AF-N6VFN5-F1
#
_cell.length_a   1.000
_cell.length_b   1.000
_cell.length_c   1.000
_cell.angle_alpha   90.00
_cell.angle_beta   90.00
_cell.angle_gamma   90.00
#
_symmetry.space_group_name_H-M   'P 1'
#
loop_
_entity.id
_entity.type
_entity.pdbx_description
1 polymer ?
#
loop_
_entity_poly.entity_id
_entity_poly.type
_entity_poly.pdbx_seq_one_letter_code
_entity_poly.pdbx_strand_id
1 'polypeptide(L)'
;MKIKEKILLSLSIMVLMVGTSFAGPYEQPGFINWVKIDEKQCTLKITYGSKPGDHQLGGWSCNNTYGKNILDLAKTALILDRPVEVRFIGNGKEVKPVLGITFK
;
A
#
# COMPACT_ATOMS: atom_id res chain seq x y z
N MET A 1 22.56 -48.74 5.17
CA MET A 1 22.84 -47.37 4.70
C MET A 1 21.73 -46.90 3.76
N LYS A 2 20.53 -46.55 4.27
CA LYS A 2 19.37 -46.10 3.44
C LYS A 2 18.43 -45.09 4.13
N ILE A 3 18.70 -44.73 5.40
CA ILE A 3 17.82 -43.87 6.22
C ILE A 3 18.27 -42.39 6.14
N LYS A 4 19.57 -42.14 5.97
CA LYS A 4 20.12 -40.77 5.91
C LYS A 4 19.73 -40.00 4.63
N GLU A 5 19.56 -40.68 3.49
CA GLU A 5 19.09 -40.04 2.25
C GLU A 5 17.62 -39.60 2.30
N LYS A 6 16.76 -40.39 2.97
CA LYS A 6 15.31 -40.09 3.02
C LYS A 6 14.99 -38.79 3.76
N ILE A 7 15.78 -38.46 4.78
CA ILE A 7 15.61 -37.23 5.58
C ILE A 7 16.09 -35.99 4.81
N LEU A 8 17.14 -36.13 3.99
CA LEU A 8 17.63 -35.04 3.15
C LEU A 8 16.63 -34.64 2.06
N LEU A 9 15.94 -35.63 1.49
CA LEU A 9 14.91 -35.43 0.46
C LEU A 9 13.65 -34.75 1.00
N SER A 10 13.24 -35.02 2.25
CA SER A 10 12.08 -34.33 2.85
C SER A 10 12.36 -32.86 3.17
N LEU A 11 13.60 -32.50 3.51
CA LEU A 11 13.97 -31.13 3.86
C LEU A 11 14.00 -30.19 2.64
N SER A 12 14.34 -30.72 1.47
CA SER A 12 14.50 -29.95 0.23
C SER A 12 13.16 -29.53 -0.40
N ILE A 13 12.07 -30.24 -0.11
CA ILE A 13 10.73 -29.92 -0.64
C ILE A 13 10.07 -28.75 0.13
N MET A 14 10.38 -28.56 1.42
CA MET A 14 9.80 -27.46 2.20
C MET A 14 10.30 -26.07 1.77
N VAL A 15 11.49 -25.97 1.19
CA VAL A 15 12.07 -24.68 0.76
C VAL A 15 11.40 -24.14 -0.51
N LEU A 16 10.75 -25.01 -1.30
CA LEU A 16 10.12 -24.62 -2.58
C LEU A 16 8.73 -23.97 -2.42
N MET A 17 8.14 -23.98 -1.21
CA MET A 17 6.81 -23.42 -0.94
C MET A 17 6.85 -22.04 -0.26
N VAL A 18 7.96 -21.31 -0.34
CA VAL A 18 7.95 -19.86 -0.05
C VAL A 18 7.38 -19.15 -1.28
N GLY A 19 6.07 -19.35 -1.52
CA GLY A 19 5.34 -18.57 -2.50
C GLY A 19 5.41 -17.11 -2.07
N THR A 20 5.96 -16.25 -2.91
CA THR A 20 5.93 -14.81 -2.71
C THR A 20 4.46 -14.39 -2.67
N SER A 21 3.90 -14.10 -1.50
CA SER A 21 2.54 -13.59 -1.38
C SER A 21 2.52 -12.18 -1.98
N PHE A 22 2.22 -12.07 -3.27
CA PHE A 22 1.93 -10.80 -3.90
C PHE A 22 0.58 -10.33 -3.35
N ALA A 23 0.63 -9.47 -2.33
CA ALA A 23 -0.57 -8.86 -1.80
C ALA A 23 -1.23 -8.02 -2.89
N GLY A 24 -2.41 -8.47 -3.30
CA GLY A 24 -3.24 -7.78 -4.28
C GLY A 24 -3.69 -6.40 -3.79
N PRO A 25 -4.48 -5.69 -4.61
CA PRO A 25 -5.00 -4.39 -4.22
C PRO A 25 -5.97 -4.54 -3.03
N TYR A 26 -5.94 -3.57 -2.12
CA TYR A 26 -6.85 -3.49 -0.97
C TYR A 26 -7.23 -2.03 -0.70
N GLU A 27 -8.33 -1.84 0.02
CA GLU A 27 -8.87 -0.51 0.35
C GLU A 27 -8.59 -0.19 1.81
N GLN A 28 -8.13 1.03 2.05
CA GLN A 28 -7.85 1.56 3.38
C GLN A 28 -8.74 2.78 3.63
N PRO A 29 -9.78 2.66 4.46
CA PRO A 29 -10.59 3.81 4.86
C PRO A 29 -9.79 4.70 5.83
N GLY A 30 -10.07 6.00 5.82
CA GLY A 30 -9.46 6.95 6.76
C GLY A 30 -9.56 8.40 6.32
N PHE A 31 -8.78 9.26 6.97
CA PHE A 31 -8.66 10.68 6.67
C PHE A 31 -7.26 10.99 6.15
N ILE A 32 -7.17 11.80 5.10
CA ILE A 32 -5.89 12.26 4.56
C ILE A 32 -5.38 13.39 5.47
N ASN A 33 -4.22 13.19 6.11
CA ASN A 33 -3.64 14.20 6.99
C ASN A 33 -2.79 15.23 6.23
N TRP A 34 -2.11 14.79 5.18
CA TRP A 34 -1.31 15.66 4.32
C TRP A 34 -1.09 15.03 2.95
N VAL A 35 -0.81 15.90 1.98
CA VAL A 35 -0.40 15.53 0.62
C VAL A 35 0.86 16.33 0.26
N LYS A 36 1.92 15.65 -0.17
CA LYS A 36 3.19 16.24 -0.59
C LYS A 36 3.41 15.97 -2.08
N ILE A 37 3.96 16.96 -2.77
CA ILE A 37 4.36 16.86 -4.18
C ILE A 37 5.87 17.07 -4.23
N ASP A 38 6.59 16.16 -4.88
CA ASP A 38 8.03 16.25 -5.09
C ASP A 38 8.32 15.94 -6.56
N GLU A 39 8.64 17.00 -7.31
CA GLU A 39 8.75 17.01 -8.78
C GLU A 39 7.53 16.39 -9.48
N LYS A 40 7.62 15.08 -9.78
CA LYS A 40 6.66 14.26 -10.53
C LYS A 40 5.99 13.20 -9.67
N GLN A 41 6.41 13.05 -8.42
CA GLN A 41 5.88 12.09 -7.46
C GLN A 41 5.00 12.80 -6.45
N CYS A 42 3.92 12.14 -6.09
CA CYS A 42 3.00 12.58 -5.07
C CYS A 42 2.94 11.54 -3.97
N THR A 43 2.87 12.04 -2.74
CA THR A 43 2.81 11.22 -1.54
C THR A 43 1.67 11.72 -0.65
N LEU A 44 0.94 10.81 -0.02
CA LEU A 44 -0.05 11.13 1.00
C LEU A 44 0.21 10.35 2.28
N LYS A 45 -0.32 10.86 3.39
CA LYS A 45 -0.51 10.11 4.63
C LYS A 45 -2.00 9.99 4.92
N ILE A 46 -2.45 8.75 5.12
CA ILE A 46 -3.80 8.46 5.61
C ILE A 46 -3.72 7.92 7.04
N THR A 47 -4.55 8.44 7.93
CA THR A 47 -4.79 7.91 9.27
C THR A 47 -6.12 7.17 9.29
N TYR A 48 -6.09 5.93 9.75
CA TYR A 48 -7.24 5.01 9.73
C TYR A 48 -7.70 4.56 11.12
N GLY A 49 -7.05 5.05 12.18
CA GLY A 49 -7.37 4.74 13.56
C GLY A 49 -6.83 5.81 14.50
N SER A 50 -7.07 5.63 15.80
CA SER A 50 -6.68 6.60 16.84
C SER A 50 -5.39 6.25 17.55
N LYS A 51 -4.79 5.08 17.30
CA LYS A 51 -3.56 4.66 17.99
C LYS A 51 -2.33 5.22 17.27
N PRO A 52 -1.25 5.53 18.01
CA PRO A 52 0.04 5.81 17.40
C PRO A 52 0.46 4.66 16.48
N GLY A 53 0.75 4.99 15.22
CA GLY A 53 1.07 3.98 14.20
C GLY A 53 -0.08 3.60 13.26
N ASP A 54 -1.32 4.02 13.54
CA ASP A 54 -2.49 3.77 12.67
C ASP A 54 -2.50 4.71 11.45
N HIS A 55 -1.42 4.68 10.68
CA HIS A 55 -1.27 5.43 9.45
C HIS A 55 -0.54 4.63 8.37
N GLN A 56 -0.79 5.01 7.12
CA GLN A 56 -0.15 4.43 5.95
C GLN A 56 0.31 5.56 5.03
N LEU A 57 1.55 5.46 4.53
CA LEU A 57 2.03 6.35 3.49
C LEU A 57 1.69 5.77 2.11
N GLY A 58 1.25 6.64 1.22
CA GLY A 58 0.89 6.32 -0.16
C GLY A 58 1.74 7.09 -1.14
N GLY A 59 2.23 6.47 -2.21
CA GLY A 59 3.00 7.14 -3.27
C GLY A 59 2.46 6.85 -4.66
N TRP A 60 2.46 7.82 -5.57
CA TRP A 60 2.14 7.63 -6.98
C TRP A 60 2.79 8.71 -7.85
N SER A 61 2.92 8.43 -9.15
CA SER A 61 3.31 9.45 -10.12
C SER A 61 2.14 10.38 -10.40
N CYS A 62 2.32 11.67 -10.18
CA CYS A 62 1.35 12.71 -10.55
C CYS A 62 1.74 13.47 -11.83
N ASN A 63 2.65 12.90 -12.63
CA ASN A 63 3.08 13.45 -13.91
C ASN A 63 2.23 13.00 -15.11
N ASN A 64 1.06 12.40 -14.87
CA ASN A 64 0.11 12.03 -15.91
C ASN A 64 -1.31 12.39 -15.48
N THR A 65 -2.27 12.39 -16.41
CA THR A 65 -3.66 12.78 -16.14
C THR A 65 -4.28 11.97 -15.00
N TYR A 66 -4.03 10.66 -14.97
CA TYR A 66 -4.54 9.78 -13.91
C TYR A 66 -4.04 10.19 -12.52
N GLY A 67 -2.74 10.40 -12.38
CA GLY A 67 -2.12 10.79 -11.13
C GLY A 67 -2.47 12.21 -10.69
N LYS A 68 -2.74 13.12 -11.63
CA LYS A 68 -3.28 14.46 -11.34
C LYS A 68 -4.70 14.37 -10.78
N ASN A 69 -5.55 13.51 -11.34
CA ASN A 69 -6.89 13.30 -10.81
C ASN A 69 -6.86 12.74 -9.37
N ILE A 70 -5.96 11.80 -9.09
CA ILE A 70 -5.75 11.30 -7.72
C ILE A 70 -5.28 12.43 -6.79
N LEU A 71 -4.37 13.28 -7.25
CA LEU A 71 -3.88 14.43 -6.48
C LEU A 71 -5.00 15.42 -6.15
N ASP A 72 -5.86 15.72 -7.12
CA ASP A 72 -6.97 16.67 -6.93
C ASP A 72 -8.00 16.11 -5.94
N LEU A 73 -8.32 14.82 -6.01
CA LEU A 73 -9.17 14.15 -5.02
C LEU A 73 -8.53 14.16 -3.63
N ALA A 74 -7.24 13.86 -3.53
CA ALA A 74 -6.51 13.85 -2.25
C ALA A 74 -6.51 15.24 -1.58
N LYS A 75 -6.24 16.29 -2.35
CA LYS A 75 -6.28 17.68 -1.88
C LYS A 75 -7.69 18.10 -1.49
N THR A 76 -8.69 17.73 -2.27
CA THR A 76 -10.09 18.04 -1.98
C THR A 76 -10.52 17.40 -0.67
N ALA A 77 -10.19 16.12 -0.46
CA ALA A 77 -10.48 15.43 0.80
C ALA A 77 -9.77 16.06 2.01
N LEU A 78 -8.51 16.46 1.85
CA LEU A 78 -7.75 17.16 2.88
C LEU A 78 -8.37 18.51 3.25
N ILE A 79 -8.75 19.33 2.27
CA ILE A 79 -9.33 20.66 2.50
C ILE A 79 -10.71 20.56 3.16
N LEU A 80 -11.51 19.57 2.76
CA LEU A 80 -12.86 19.39 3.26
C LEU A 80 -12.94 18.55 4.55
N ASP A 81 -11.81 18.05 5.05
CA ASP A 81 -11.73 17.09 6.15
C ASP A 81 -12.72 15.92 5.99
N ARG A 82 -12.76 15.35 4.77
CA ARG A 82 -13.71 14.30 4.39
C ARG A 82 -13.07 12.91 4.49
N PRO A 83 -13.79 11.90 4.99
CA PRO A 83 -13.32 10.52 4.96
C PRO A 83 -13.23 9.99 3.52
N VAL A 84 -12.23 9.16 3.26
CA VAL A 84 -11.98 8.53 1.97
C VAL A 84 -11.65 7.04 2.13
N GLU A 85 -11.69 6.32 1.02
CA GLU A 85 -11.05 5.02 0.85
C GLU A 85 -9.89 5.16 -0.14
N VAL A 86 -8.69 4.84 0.32
CA VAL A 86 -7.48 4.83 -0.54
C VAL A 86 -7.20 3.40 -0.95
N ARG A 87 -7.15 3.15 -2.26
CA ARG A 87 -6.83 1.85 -2.81
C ARG A 87 -5.31 1.73 -2.97
N PHE A 88 -4.70 0.80 -2.24
CA PHE A 88 -3.27 0.50 -2.26
C PHE A 88 -2.97 -0.83 -2.95
N ILE A 89 -1.70 -1.07 -3.28
CA ILE A 89 -1.19 -2.40 -3.68
C ILE A 89 0.04 -2.79 -2.83
N GLY A 90 0.17 -4.09 -2.56
CA GLY A 90 1.35 -4.64 -1.87
C GLY A 90 1.29 -4.58 -0.34
N ASN A 91 2.12 -5.40 0.28
CA ASN A 91 2.28 -5.52 1.73
C ASN A 91 3.71 -5.22 2.15
N GLY A 92 3.88 -4.78 3.41
CA GLY A 92 5.19 -4.66 4.08
C GLY A 92 6.06 -3.46 3.72
N LYS A 93 5.69 -2.62 2.73
CA LYS A 93 6.39 -1.36 2.46
C LYS A 93 5.82 -0.22 3.30
N GLU A 94 6.72 0.65 3.79
CA GLU A 94 6.36 1.88 4.50
C GLU A 94 5.54 2.82 3.60
N VAL A 95 5.98 3.00 2.35
CA VAL A 95 5.24 3.74 1.32
C VAL A 95 4.66 2.75 0.31
N LYS A 96 3.33 2.70 0.21
CA LYS A 96 2.62 1.79 -0.69
C LYS A 96 2.15 2.52 -1.95
N PRO A 97 2.18 1.90 -3.13
CA PRO A 97 1.67 2.56 -4.33
C PRO A 97 0.16 2.81 -4.21
N VAL A 98 -0.27 4.04 -4.51
CA VAL A 98 -1.68 4.44 -4.56
C VAL A 98 -2.22 4.12 -5.95
N LEU A 99 -3.30 3.35 -5.98
CA LEU A 99 -4.07 3.10 -7.19
C LEU A 99 -5.21 4.09 -7.33
N GLY A 100 -5.85 4.57 -6.27
CA GLY A 100 -6.97 5.50 -6.39
C GLY A 100 -7.52 5.95 -5.04
N ILE A 101 -8.44 6.91 -5.08
CA ILE A 101 -9.10 7.49 -3.90
C ILE A 101 -10.58 7.67 -4.23
N THR A 102 -11.45 7.28 -3.30
CA THR A 102 -12.90 7.48 -3.38
C THR A 102 -13.40 8.18 -2.11
N PHE A 103 -14.33 9.13 -2.25
CA PHE A 103 -15.00 9.75 -1.10
C PHE A 103 -16.00 8.78 -0.46
N LYS A 104 -16.10 8.81 0.88
CA LYS A 104 -17.21 8.21 1.62
C LYS A 104 -18.38 9.17 1.80
#